data_AF-A0AAN9JB58-F1
#
_entry.id   AF-A0AAN9JB58-F1
#
_cell.length_a   1.000
_cell.length_b   1.000
_cell.length_c   1.000
_cell.angle_alpha   90.00
_cell.angle_beta   90.00
_cell.angle_gamma   90.00
#
_symmetry.space_group_name_H-M   'P 1'
#
loop_
_entity.id
_entity.type
_entity.pdbx_description
1 polymer ?
#
loop_
_entity_poly.entity_id
_entity_poly.type
_entity_poly.pdbx_seq_one_letter_code
_entity_poly.pdbx_strand_id
1 'polypeptide(L)'
;MAMVKIAMVIFVLGIISMATVSGDGGFEATNPLVESRSRPCCNHCVCTKSIPPQCRCTDVGKSCHSACKSCLCTKSNPPTCHCTDIKSFCYKPCHSNPL
;
A
#
# COMPACT_ATOMS: atom_id res chain seq x y z
N MET A 1 -31.58 28.83 46.51
CA MET A 1 -30.59 29.59 45.71
C MET A 1 -29.17 29.01 45.73
N ALA A 2 -28.87 27.97 46.52
CA ALA A 2 -27.59 27.24 46.47
C ALA A 2 -27.49 26.23 45.31
N MET A 3 -28.62 25.58 44.96
CA MET A 3 -28.68 24.57 43.89
C MET A 3 -28.34 25.11 42.49
N VAL A 4 -28.73 26.36 42.18
CA VAL A 4 -28.46 27.00 40.88
C VAL A 4 -26.97 27.33 40.70
N LYS A 5 -26.24 27.62 41.78
CA LYS A 5 -24.79 27.85 41.74
C LYS A 5 -24.03 26.54 41.50
N ILE A 6 -24.48 25.46 42.13
CA ILE A 6 -23.92 24.11 41.93
C ILE A 6 -24.15 23.65 40.47
N ALA A 7 -25.33 23.89 39.90
CA ALA A 7 -25.63 23.57 38.50
C ALA A 7 -24.73 24.30 37.50
N MET A 8 -24.42 25.58 37.75
CA MET A 8 -23.51 26.38 36.91
C MET A 8 -22.06 25.88 36.95
N VAL A 9 -21.56 25.45 38.11
CA VAL A 9 -20.19 24.91 38.25
C VAL A 9 -20.04 23.56 37.53
N ILE A 10 -21.07 22.72 37.55
CA ILE A 10 -21.06 21.42 36.86
C ILE A 10 -21.08 21.58 35.34
N PHE A 11 -21.72 22.65 34.82
CA PHE A 11 -21.79 22.91 33.37
C PHE A 11 -20.45 23.39 32.78
N VAL A 12 -19.60 24.07 33.56
CA VAL A 12 -18.28 24.58 33.11
C VAL A 12 -17.22 23.48 33.04
N LEU A 13 -17.35 22.41 33.83
CA LEU A 13 -16.40 21.29 33.85
C LEU A 13 -16.73 20.16 32.85
N GLY A 14 -17.86 20.25 32.15
CA GLY A 14 -18.39 19.21 31.26
C GLY A 14 -17.92 19.24 29.80
N ILE A 15 -17.01 20.13 29.43
CA ILE A 15 -16.50 20.28 28.05
C ILE A 15 -15.04 19.83 27.89
N ILE A 16 -14.65 18.68 28.44
CA ILE A 16 -13.40 18.02 28.03
C ILE A 16 -13.78 16.92 27.03
N SER A 17 -13.60 17.23 25.75
CA SER A 17 -13.89 16.34 24.62
C SER A 17 -13.25 14.97 24.79
N MET A 18 -14.04 13.90 24.62
CA MET A 18 -13.53 12.56 24.38
C MET A 18 -12.85 12.54 23.00
N ALA A 19 -11.52 12.57 22.96
CA ALA A 19 -10.79 12.02 21.82
C ALA A 19 -10.60 10.53 22.08
N THR A 20 -11.32 9.68 21.35
CA THR A 20 -11.03 8.25 21.29
C THR A 20 -9.77 8.03 20.45
N VAL A 21 -8.70 7.52 21.05
CA VAL A 21 -7.75 6.66 20.32
C VAL A 21 -7.38 5.49 21.22
N SER A 22 -8.27 4.50 21.26
CA SER A 22 -7.89 3.16 21.75
C SER A 22 -7.18 2.44 20.61
N GLY A 23 -5.95 2.07 20.87
CA GLY A 23 -5.12 1.24 20.01
C GLY A 23 -3.87 0.78 20.73
N ASP A 24 -3.99 0.39 22.01
CA ASP A 24 -2.97 -0.43 22.69
C ASP A 24 -3.06 -1.86 22.09
N GLY A 25 -2.55 -1.99 20.87
CA GLY A 25 -2.17 -3.27 20.32
C GLY A 25 -0.74 -3.53 20.77
N GLY A 26 -0.56 -4.50 21.66
CA GLY A 26 0.75 -5.10 21.86
C GLY A 26 1.30 -5.53 20.51
N PHE A 27 2.36 -4.87 20.05
CA PHE A 27 3.14 -5.37 18.93
C PHE A 27 4.06 -6.45 19.48
N GLU A 28 3.49 -7.64 19.61
CA GLU A 28 4.21 -8.89 19.51
C GLU A 28 5.02 -8.86 18.21
N ALA A 29 6.28 -9.30 18.32
CA ALA A 29 7.30 -9.18 17.31
C ALA A 29 6.82 -9.65 15.92
N THR A 30 6.63 -8.72 14.99
CA THR A 30 6.97 -8.98 13.61
C THR A 30 8.37 -8.46 13.39
N ASN A 31 9.29 -9.40 13.14
CA ASN A 31 10.61 -9.12 12.58
C ASN A 31 10.54 -7.89 11.67
N PRO A 32 11.47 -6.93 11.75
CA PRO A 32 11.83 -6.16 10.58
C PRO A 32 12.55 -7.13 9.63
N LEU A 33 11.82 -8.13 9.11
CA LEU A 33 11.92 -8.45 7.71
C LEU A 33 11.61 -7.11 7.08
N VAL A 34 12.69 -6.41 6.75
CA VAL A 34 12.70 -5.40 5.72
C VAL A 34 11.94 -6.06 4.58
N GLU A 35 10.62 -5.84 4.53
CA GLU A 35 9.89 -5.87 3.30
C GLU A 35 10.56 -4.74 2.56
N SER A 36 11.65 -5.09 1.88
CA SER A 36 12.29 -4.27 0.89
C SER A 36 11.13 -3.93 -0.01
N ARG A 37 10.51 -2.77 0.25
CA ARG A 37 9.48 -2.16 -0.59
C ARG A 37 10.21 -1.84 -1.87
N SER A 38 10.45 -2.91 -2.62
CA SER A 38 11.18 -2.90 -3.86
C SER A 38 10.36 -1.96 -4.71
N ARG A 39 11.01 -0.85 -5.11
CA ARG A 39 10.33 0.17 -5.89
C ARG A 39 9.71 -0.53 -7.09
N PRO A 40 8.44 -0.24 -7.42
CA PRO A 40 7.82 -0.88 -8.55
C PRO A 40 8.66 -0.60 -9.79
N CYS A 41 9.09 -1.66 -10.44
CA CYS A 41 9.99 -1.65 -11.57
C CYS A 41 9.48 -2.61 -12.63
N CYS A 42 9.88 -2.37 -13.89
CA CYS A 42 9.51 -3.20 -15.04
C CYS A 42 10.59 -3.06 -16.12
N ASN A 43 11.22 -4.18 -16.50
CA ASN A 43 12.21 -4.24 -17.59
C ASN A 43 11.50 -4.27 -18.95
N HIS A 44 10.47 -5.10 -19.10
CA HIS A 44 9.72 -5.24 -20.34
C HIS A 44 8.31 -4.66 -20.20
N CYS A 45 8.12 -3.46 -20.75
CA CYS A 45 6.83 -2.79 -20.78
C CYS A 45 6.32 -2.66 -22.22
N VAL A 46 5.09 -3.09 -22.47
CA VAL A 46 4.45 -3.03 -23.78
C VAL A 46 3.22 -2.14 -23.70
N CYS A 47 3.12 -1.16 -24.59
CA CYS A 47 1.99 -0.22 -24.67
C CYS A 47 1.27 -0.29 -26.01
N THR A 48 -0.04 -0.07 -25.99
CA THR A 48 -0.81 0.21 -27.21
C THR A 48 -0.49 1.61 -27.76
N LYS A 49 -0.78 1.82 -29.05
CA LYS A 49 -0.67 3.14 -29.71
C LYS A 49 -1.91 4.03 -29.54
N SER A 50 -2.74 3.77 -28.53
CA SER A 50 -3.96 4.56 -28.25
C SER A 50 -3.65 5.81 -27.41
N ILE A 51 -4.61 6.73 -27.31
CA ILE A 51 -4.55 7.91 -26.43
C ILE A 51 -5.76 7.85 -25.47
N PRO A 52 -5.56 7.59 -24.16
CA PRO A 52 -4.30 7.28 -23.50
C PRO A 52 -3.73 5.90 -23.88
N PRO A 53 -2.40 5.70 -23.77
CA PRO A 53 -1.79 4.39 -24.01
C PRO A 53 -2.21 3.42 -22.93
N GLN A 54 -2.36 2.14 -23.30
CA GLN A 54 -2.59 1.04 -22.36
C GLN A 54 -1.30 0.21 -22.30
N CYS A 55 -0.55 0.39 -21.22
CA CYS A 55 0.73 -0.23 -20.94
C CYS A 55 0.57 -1.39 -19.95
N ARG A 56 1.29 -2.48 -20.19
CA ARG A 56 1.39 -3.62 -19.28
C ARG A 56 2.85 -4.03 -19.10
N CYS A 57 3.18 -4.50 -17.91
CA CYS A 57 4.48 -5.11 -17.66
C CYS A 57 4.43 -6.60 -18.04
N THR A 58 5.36 -7.06 -18.86
CA THR A 58 5.44 -8.45 -19.31
C THR A 58 6.58 -9.21 -18.64
N ASP A 59 7.17 -8.64 -17.59
CA ASP A 59 8.18 -9.34 -16.80
C ASP A 59 7.56 -10.57 -16.13
N VAL A 60 8.31 -11.67 -16.20
CA VAL A 60 7.99 -12.93 -15.52
C VAL A 60 8.99 -13.15 -14.40
N GLY A 61 8.51 -13.57 -13.25
CA GLY A 61 9.35 -13.83 -12.08
C GLY A 61 8.71 -14.84 -11.14
N LYS A 62 9.35 -15.07 -9.99
CA LYS A 62 8.77 -15.92 -8.94
C LYS A 62 7.64 -15.22 -8.18
N SER A 63 7.59 -13.88 -8.26
CA SER A 63 6.58 -13.03 -7.62
C SER A 63 6.36 -11.76 -8.46
N CYS A 64 5.27 -11.04 -8.20
CA CYS A 64 5.01 -9.74 -8.79
C CYS A 64 5.52 -8.60 -7.89
N HIS A 65 5.70 -7.41 -8.48
CA HIS A 65 6.08 -6.22 -7.72
C HIS A 65 4.93 -5.72 -6.82
N SER A 66 5.27 -4.98 -5.77
CA SER A 66 4.35 -4.51 -4.71
C SER A 66 3.19 -3.62 -5.20
N ALA A 67 3.32 -2.99 -6.37
CA ALA A 67 2.29 -2.14 -6.96
C ALA A 67 1.43 -2.86 -8.01
N CYS A 68 1.64 -4.15 -8.22
CA CYS A 68 0.80 -4.99 -9.08
C CYS A 68 -0.41 -5.48 -8.28
N LYS A 69 -1.61 -5.07 -8.67
CA LYS A 69 -2.86 -5.51 -8.04
C LYS A 69 -3.26 -6.90 -8.51
N SER A 70 -3.10 -7.17 -9.81
CA SER A 70 -3.48 -8.43 -10.44
C SER A 70 -2.23 -9.22 -10.80
N CYS A 71 -1.77 -10.05 -9.86
CA CYS A 71 -0.65 -10.96 -10.08
C CYS A 71 -1.17 -12.35 -10.42
N LEU A 72 -0.80 -12.88 -11.59
CA LEU A 72 -1.19 -14.21 -12.02
C LEU A 72 0.04 -15.13 -12.03
N CYS A 73 -0.07 -16.26 -11.34
CA CYS A 73 0.99 -17.26 -11.22
C CYS A 73 0.56 -18.62 -11.78
N THR A 74 1.48 -19.32 -12.42
CA THR A 74 1.29 -20.73 -12.79
C THR A 74 1.31 -21.62 -11.56
N LYS A 75 0.55 -22.73 -11.59
CA LYS A 75 0.58 -23.78 -10.56
C LYS A 75 1.72 -24.79 -10.82
N SER A 76 2.92 -24.29 -11.13
CA SER A 76 4.13 -25.09 -11.39
C SER A 76 5.13 -24.95 -10.23
N ASN A 77 6.12 -25.85 -10.17
CA ASN A 77 7.26 -25.73 -9.25
C ASN A 77 8.56 -25.65 -10.07
N PRO A 78 9.22 -24.48 -10.18
CA PRO A 78 8.87 -23.20 -9.55
C PRO A 78 7.65 -22.51 -10.20
N PRO A 79 6.95 -21.62 -9.46
CA PRO A 79 5.86 -20.83 -10.00
C PRO A 79 6.40 -19.72 -10.90
N THR A 80 5.69 -19.45 -11.99
CA THR A 80 5.96 -18.34 -12.90
C THR A 80 4.82 -17.33 -12.77
N CYS A 81 5.13 -16.16 -12.23
CA CYS A 81 4.20 -15.08 -11.98
C CYS A 81 4.43 -13.92 -12.94
N HIS A 82 3.35 -13.25 -13.36
CA HIS A 82 3.39 -12.03 -14.14
C HIS A 82 2.26 -11.07 -13.72
N CYS A 83 2.50 -9.78 -13.94
CA CYS A 83 1.51 -8.75 -13.65
C CYS A 83 0.57 -8.55 -14.83
N THR A 84 -0.74 -8.51 -14.59
CA THR A 84 -1.76 -8.29 -15.62
C THR A 84 -2.40 -6.91 -15.55
N ASP A 85 -1.92 -6.04 -14.66
CA ASP A 85 -2.39 -4.67 -14.54
C ASP A 85 -2.15 -3.87 -15.83
N ILE A 86 -3.13 -3.05 -16.18
CA ILE A 86 -3.04 -2.07 -17.28
C ILE A 86 -2.87 -0.68 -16.67
N LYS A 87 -1.85 0.05 -17.11
CA LYS A 87 -1.53 1.40 -16.68
C LYS A 87 -1.35 2.31 -17.89
N SER A 88 -1.42 3.63 -17.70
CA SER A 88 -1.12 4.60 -18.75
C SER A 88 0.37 4.93 -18.88
N PHE A 89 1.22 4.27 -18.09
CA PHE A 89 2.67 4.52 -18.03
C PHE A 89 3.45 3.23 -17.76
N CYS A 90 4.76 3.26 -18.02
CA CYS A 90 5.70 2.20 -17.68
C CYS A 90 6.51 2.56 -16.43
N TYR A 91 6.80 1.56 -15.59
CA TYR A 91 7.75 1.72 -14.48
C TYR A 91 9.19 1.79 -14.99
N LYS A 92 10.12 2.24 -14.13
CA LYS A 92 11.55 2.23 -14.43
C LYS A 92 12.08 0.78 -14.50
N PRO A 93 13.16 0.51 -15.25
CA PRO A 93 13.81 -0.81 -15.26
C PRO A 93 14.22 -1.27 -13.85
N CYS A 94 14.16 -2.58 -13.60
CA CYS A 94 14.53 -3.18 -12.32
C CYS A 94 16.04 -3.26 -12.13
N HIS A 95 16.78 -3.46 -13.21
CA HIS A 95 18.24 -3.42 -13.19
C HIS A 95 18.67 -2.16 -13.94
N SER A 96 19.18 -1.18 -13.21
CA SER A 96 20.05 -0.18 -13.81
C SER A 96 21.34 -0.90 -14.14
N ASN A 97 21.60 -1.22 -15.41
CA ASN A 97 22.97 -1.54 -15.81
C ASN A 97 23.79 -0.27 -15.54
N PRO A 98 24.76 -0.27 -14.61
CA PRO A 98 25.77 0.76 -14.62
C PRO A 98 26.56 0.54 -15.92
N LEU A 99 26.51 1.54 -16.80
CA LEU A 99 27.41 1.65 -17.95
C LEU A 99 28.87 1.67 -17.48
#